data_AF-A0A2H0U919-F1
#
_entry.id   AF-A0A2H0U919-F1
#
_cell.length_a   1.000
_cell.length_b   1.000
_cell.length_c   1.000
_cell.angle_alpha   90.00
_cell.angle_beta   90.00
_cell.angle_gamma   90.00
#
_symmetry.space_group_name_H-M   'P 1'
#
loop_
_entity.id
_entity.type
_entity.pdbx_description
1 polymer ?
#
loop_
_entity_poly.entity_id
_entity_poly.type
_entity_poly.pdbx_seq_one_letter_code
_entity_poly.pdbx_strand_id
1 'polypeptide(L)'
;MESPLSPHHVMKRSRHAGVTLLELLVVMAIIGILSTVIIVSQSTFNKTVLLSSAAYDVALAIRSTETFGLGSRVTESDTYTNSGYGIHFVADAPTFLIFVDNDPPANGCHTLPVTGASSPAAIPGNCMYIPASSPPTDPTVQTYTLGNRVNITNLCIYSNSSKWQCNKSSLNIVSSRPNTTTYLSVGGEAYNQSYTKAYLTLASTQGGEASVCIYTTGIVSLVSDPQLQC
;
A
#
# COMPACT_ATOMS: atom_id res chain seq x y z
N MET A 1 8.19 -47.02 93.18
CA MET A 1 9.16 -46.08 92.58
C MET A 1 9.65 -46.74 91.31
N GLU A 2 9.03 -46.44 90.17
CA GLU A 2 9.62 -46.68 88.85
C GLU A 2 8.81 -45.87 87.83
N SER A 3 9.52 -44.97 87.17
CA SER A 3 9.17 -44.29 85.92
C SER A 3 10.51 -43.97 85.24
N PRO A 4 10.59 -43.65 83.94
CA PRO A 4 9.72 -43.97 82.81
C PRO A 4 10.54 -44.53 81.61
N LEU A 5 9.89 -44.90 80.50
CA LEU A 5 10.58 -45.02 79.20
C LEU A 5 9.75 -44.32 78.11
N SER A 6 10.37 -43.30 77.51
CA SER A 6 9.84 -42.38 76.49
C SER A 6 10.06 -42.95 75.08
N PRO A 7 9.14 -42.75 74.12
CA PRO A 7 9.34 -43.21 72.74
C PRO A 7 10.15 -42.18 71.93
N HIS A 8 11.21 -42.67 71.27
CA HIS A 8 12.04 -41.89 70.35
C HIS A 8 11.27 -41.57 69.05
N HIS A 9 11.17 -40.28 68.74
CA HIS A 9 10.71 -39.77 67.45
C HIS A 9 11.80 -39.95 66.38
N VAL A 10 11.58 -40.83 65.40
CA VAL A 10 12.46 -40.97 64.23
C VAL A 10 12.12 -39.88 63.22
N MET A 11 13.00 -38.91 63.06
CA MET A 11 12.85 -37.78 62.15
C MET A 11 13.27 -38.19 60.73
N LYS A 12 12.31 -38.30 59.80
CA LYS A 12 12.53 -38.67 58.39
C LYS A 12 13.13 -37.48 57.62
N ARG A 13 14.43 -37.53 57.33
CA ARG A 13 15.15 -36.49 56.59
C ARG A 13 14.82 -36.57 55.10
N SER A 14 14.20 -35.55 54.50
CA SER A 14 14.05 -35.49 53.04
C SER A 14 15.39 -35.13 52.39
N ARG A 15 15.85 -35.99 51.47
CA ARG A 15 16.99 -35.67 50.61
C ARG A 15 16.46 -34.84 49.44
N HIS A 16 16.84 -33.58 49.40
CA HIS A 16 16.62 -32.75 48.22
C HIS A 16 17.66 -33.17 47.18
N ALA A 17 17.19 -33.76 46.07
CA ALA A 17 18.04 -34.03 44.92
C ALA A 17 18.29 -32.70 44.18
N GLY A 18 19.56 -32.30 44.06
CA GLY A 18 19.97 -31.12 43.29
C GLY A 18 20.11 -31.43 41.80
N VAL A 19 19.96 -30.42 40.97
CA VAL A 19 20.21 -30.49 39.51
C VAL A 19 21.72 -30.57 39.27
N THR A 20 22.14 -31.39 38.31
CA THR A 20 23.57 -31.50 37.96
C THR A 20 24.02 -30.30 37.13
N LEU A 21 25.29 -29.89 37.25
CA LEU A 21 25.86 -28.80 36.44
C LEU A 21 25.72 -29.03 34.94
N LEU A 22 25.82 -30.29 34.50
CA LEU A 22 25.68 -30.68 33.10
C LEU A 22 24.25 -30.50 32.60
N GLU A 23 23.25 -30.86 33.41
CA GLU A 23 21.84 -30.74 33.06
C GLU A 23 21.42 -29.27 32.89
N LEU A 24 21.92 -28.38 33.75
CA LEU A 24 21.71 -26.94 33.61
C LEU A 24 22.33 -26.39 32.31
N LEU A 25 23.52 -26.87 31.93
CA LEU A 25 24.19 -26.46 30.68
C LEU A 25 23.38 -26.87 29.44
N VAL A 26 22.87 -28.10 29.41
CA VAL A 26 22.03 -28.58 28.31
C VAL A 26 20.75 -27.76 28.18
N VAL A 27 20.10 -27.42 29.30
CA VAL A 27 18.89 -26.59 29.30
C VAL A 27 19.16 -25.19 28.76
N MET A 28 20.25 -24.53 29.19
CA MET A 28 20.62 -23.22 28.66
C MET A 28 20.91 -23.28 27.14
N ALA A 29 21.55 -24.36 26.67
CA ALA A 29 21.80 -24.55 25.24
C ALA A 29 20.50 -24.66 24.44
N ILE A 30 19.52 -25.44 24.94
CA ILE A 30 18.21 -25.60 24.28
C ILE A 30 17.44 -24.27 24.29
N ILE A 31 17.40 -23.55 25.41
CA ILE A 31 16.73 -22.24 25.51
C ILE A 31 17.36 -21.26 24.53
N GLY A 32 18.70 -21.21 24.45
CA GLY A 32 19.40 -20.34 23.51
C GLY A 32 19.02 -20.62 22.05
N ILE A 33 19.00 -21.89 21.64
CA ILE A 33 18.57 -22.29 20.29
C ILE A 33 17.14 -21.85 20.03
N LEU A 34 16.20 -22.14 20.94
CA LEU A 34 14.79 -21.75 20.79
C LEU A 34 14.62 -20.22 20.72
N SER A 35 15.32 -19.46 21.55
CA SER A 35 15.29 -18.00 21.53
C SER A 35 15.75 -17.43 20.19
N THR A 36 16.80 -17.98 19.58
CA THR A 36 17.27 -17.52 18.26
C THR A 36 16.21 -17.70 17.17
N VAL A 37 15.56 -18.87 17.11
CA VAL A 37 14.50 -19.16 16.13
C VAL A 37 13.32 -18.19 16.30
N ILE A 38 12.90 -17.94 17.54
CA ILE A 38 11.80 -17.03 17.84
C ILE A 38 12.13 -15.60 17.42
N ILE A 39 13.33 -15.10 17.74
CA ILE A 39 13.73 -13.73 17.42
C ILE A 39 13.79 -13.51 15.91
N VAL A 40 14.36 -14.45 15.15
CA VAL A 40 14.41 -14.35 13.69
C VAL A 40 13.01 -14.38 13.08
N SER A 41 12.13 -15.24 13.59
CA SER A 41 10.73 -15.33 13.14
C SER A 41 9.97 -14.02 13.36
N GLN A 42 10.11 -13.41 14.54
CA GLN A 42 9.45 -12.13 14.85
C GLN A 42 9.91 -10.99 13.95
N SER A 43 11.20 -10.94 13.57
CA SER A 43 11.72 -9.92 12.65
C SER A 43 11.09 -10.03 11.26
N THR A 44 10.94 -11.25 10.73
CA THR A 44 10.34 -11.50 9.42
C THR A 44 8.84 -11.18 9.42
N PHE A 45 8.12 -11.57 10.47
CA PHE A 45 6.69 -11.29 10.59
C PHE A 45 6.38 -9.79 10.61
N ASN A 46 7.14 -9.02 11.39
CA ASN A 46 6.96 -7.57 11.47
C ASN A 46 7.10 -6.90 10.10
N LYS A 47 8.07 -7.32 9.26
CA LYS A 47 8.27 -6.74 7.92
C LYS A 47 7.06 -6.97 7.01
N THR A 48 6.53 -8.19 6.98
CA THR A 48 5.38 -8.55 6.15
C THR A 48 4.12 -7.80 6.56
N VAL A 49 3.88 -7.65 7.87
CA VAL A 49 2.71 -6.91 8.38
C VAL A 49 2.76 -5.44 7.97
N LEU A 50 3.93 -4.80 8.09
CA LEU A 50 4.11 -3.39 7.75
C LEU A 50 3.90 -3.14 6.25
N LEU A 51 4.50 -3.98 5.40
CA LEU A 51 4.34 -3.91 3.94
C LEU A 51 2.90 -4.17 3.51
N SER A 52 2.25 -5.15 4.12
CA SER A 52 0.84 -5.47 3.86
C SER A 52 -0.08 -4.31 4.22
N SER A 53 0.11 -3.69 5.39
CA SER A 53 -0.64 -2.50 5.78
C SER A 53 -0.47 -1.36 4.79
N ALA A 54 0.77 -1.05 4.38
CA ALA A 54 1.05 0.00 3.41
C ALA A 54 0.40 -0.29 2.04
N ALA A 55 0.44 -1.54 1.58
CA ALA A 55 -0.21 -1.96 0.35
C ALA A 55 -1.74 -1.85 0.44
N TYR A 56 -2.34 -2.17 1.59
CA TYR A 56 -3.77 -1.97 1.83
C TYR A 56 -4.17 -0.50 1.85
N ASP A 57 -3.36 0.37 2.45
CA ASP A 57 -3.61 1.82 2.47
C ASP A 57 -3.62 2.39 1.04
N VAL A 58 -2.66 1.97 0.21
CA VAL A 58 -2.62 2.33 -1.21
C VAL A 58 -3.84 1.81 -1.96
N ALA A 59 -4.17 0.53 -1.79
CA ALA A 59 -5.32 -0.07 -2.46
C ALA A 59 -6.65 0.60 -2.05
N LEU A 60 -6.78 0.96 -0.78
CA LEU A 60 -7.93 1.69 -0.25
C LEU A 60 -8.00 3.11 -0.81
N ALA A 61 -6.88 3.82 -0.90
CA ALA A 61 -6.84 5.16 -1.47
C ALA A 61 -7.22 5.17 -2.96
N ILE A 62 -6.81 4.15 -3.74
CA ILE A 62 -7.24 3.98 -5.13
C ILE A 62 -8.77 3.83 -5.19
N ARG A 63 -9.35 2.91 -4.42
CA ARG A 63 -10.81 2.69 -4.38
C ARG A 63 -11.60 3.92 -3.91
N SER A 64 -11.02 4.68 -2.98
CA SER A 64 -11.55 5.96 -2.53
C SER A 64 -11.59 6.98 -3.68
N THR A 65 -10.52 7.07 -4.45
CA THR A 65 -10.41 7.96 -5.61
C THR A 65 -11.44 7.58 -6.68
N GLU A 66 -11.61 6.28 -6.97
CA GLU A 66 -12.64 5.77 -7.88
C GLU A 66 -14.05 6.20 -7.42
N THR A 67 -14.32 6.05 -6.13
CA THR A 67 -15.59 6.48 -5.53
C THR A 67 -15.79 8.00 -5.65
N PHE A 68 -14.75 8.80 -5.48
CA PHE A 68 -14.83 10.26 -5.63
C PHE A 68 -15.09 10.67 -7.09
N GLY A 69 -14.42 10.02 -8.04
CA GLY A 69 -14.60 10.25 -9.47
C GLY A 69 -16.02 9.92 -9.96
N LEU A 70 -16.61 8.83 -9.46
CA LEU A 70 -17.96 8.40 -9.83
C LEU A 70 -19.06 9.17 -9.08
N GLY A 71 -18.81 9.52 -7.82
CA GLY A 71 -19.81 10.03 -6.88
C GLY A 71 -20.15 11.52 -6.97
N SER A 72 -19.54 12.27 -7.90
CA SER A 72 -19.72 13.73 -8.06
C SER A 72 -19.54 14.49 -6.76
N ARG A 73 -18.32 14.97 -6.49
CA ARG A 73 -18.03 15.79 -5.31
C ARG A 73 -17.82 17.25 -5.68
N VAL A 74 -18.08 18.10 -4.70
CA VAL A 74 -17.77 19.52 -4.72
C VAL A 74 -16.61 19.71 -3.76
N THR A 75 -15.55 20.38 -4.22
CA THR A 75 -14.43 20.77 -3.33
C THR A 75 -14.87 21.82 -2.31
N GLU A 76 -14.18 21.94 -1.18
CA GLU A 76 -14.56 22.85 -0.08
C GLU A 76 -14.77 24.31 -0.49
N SER A 77 -14.16 24.76 -1.59
CA SER A 77 -14.30 26.12 -2.13
C SER A 77 -15.39 26.28 -3.20
N ASP A 78 -16.22 25.26 -3.46
CA ASP A 78 -17.26 25.20 -4.51
C ASP A 78 -16.76 25.54 -5.94
N THR A 79 -15.43 25.58 -6.10
CA THR A 79 -14.76 26.02 -7.34
C THR A 79 -14.72 24.89 -8.36
N TYR A 80 -14.54 23.66 -7.87
CA TYR A 80 -14.49 22.45 -8.67
C TYR A 80 -15.71 21.61 -8.34
N THR A 81 -16.70 21.69 -9.22
CA THR A 81 -17.85 20.80 -9.19
C THR A 81 -17.64 19.75 -10.25
N ASN A 82 -18.12 18.53 -10.02
CA ASN A 82 -18.29 17.58 -11.10
C ASN A 82 -16.98 17.15 -11.82
N SER A 83 -15.80 17.37 -11.23
CA SER A 83 -14.50 17.02 -11.82
C SER A 83 -14.15 15.54 -11.65
N GLY A 84 -13.16 15.08 -12.42
CA GLY A 84 -12.50 13.80 -12.20
C GLY A 84 -11.63 13.84 -10.94
N TYR A 85 -11.38 12.68 -10.36
CA TYR A 85 -10.44 12.53 -9.25
C TYR A 85 -9.35 11.55 -9.64
N GLY A 86 -8.10 11.93 -9.32
CA GLY A 86 -6.93 11.15 -9.61
C GLY A 86 -6.08 10.89 -8.38
N ILE A 87 -5.28 9.84 -8.44
CA ILE A 87 -4.21 9.56 -7.48
C ILE A 87 -2.88 9.58 -8.23
N HIS A 88 -1.90 10.29 -7.68
CA HIS A 88 -0.57 10.48 -8.24
C HIS A 88 0.47 9.79 -7.36
N PHE A 89 1.23 8.90 -7.99
CA PHE A 89 2.38 8.22 -7.39
C PHE A 89 3.66 8.73 -8.04
N VAL A 90 4.70 8.89 -7.21
CA VAL A 90 6.06 9.22 -7.65
C VAL A 90 6.98 8.07 -7.23
N ALA A 91 7.88 7.66 -8.12
CA ALA A 91 8.91 6.68 -7.79
C ALA A 91 9.88 7.23 -6.74
N ASP A 92 10.42 6.35 -5.93
CA ASP A 92 11.32 6.63 -4.81
C ASP A 92 10.75 7.56 -3.73
N ALA A 93 9.43 7.75 -3.70
CA ALA A 93 8.74 8.58 -2.74
C ALA A 93 8.05 7.75 -1.63
N PRO A 94 8.07 8.24 -0.37
CA PRO A 94 7.27 7.68 0.72
C PRO A 94 5.84 8.27 0.75
N THR A 95 5.45 9.02 -0.28
CA THR A 95 4.18 9.76 -0.30
C THR A 95 3.48 9.60 -1.63
N PHE A 96 2.16 9.68 -1.60
CA PHE A 96 1.30 9.80 -2.77
C PHE A 96 0.16 10.76 -2.45
N LEU A 97 -0.53 11.27 -3.47
CA LEU A 97 -1.59 12.26 -3.26
C LEU A 97 -2.80 11.99 -4.15
N ILE A 98 -3.96 12.40 -3.66
CA ILE A 98 -5.20 12.50 -4.44
C ILE A 98 -5.33 13.94 -4.91
N PHE A 99 -5.68 14.12 -6.17
CA PHE A 99 -5.87 15.42 -6.82
C PHE A 99 -7.21 15.49 -7.54
N VAL A 100 -7.64 16.72 -7.82
CA VAL A 100 -8.79 17.01 -8.69
C VAL A 100 -8.29 17.19 -10.11
N ASP A 101 -8.73 16.35 -11.03
CA ASP A 101 -8.40 16.47 -12.46
C ASP A 101 -9.39 17.44 -13.09
N ASN A 102 -8.98 18.71 -13.18
CA ASN A 102 -9.83 19.81 -13.64
C ASN A 102 -9.20 20.59 -14.80
N ASP A 103 -8.04 20.18 -15.29
CA ASP A 103 -7.44 20.82 -16.45
C ASP A 103 -8.18 20.40 -17.73
N PRO A 104 -8.71 21.35 -18.53
CA PRO A 104 -9.44 21.01 -19.74
C PRO A 104 -8.63 20.08 -20.67
N PRO A 105 -9.29 19.11 -21.31
CA PRO A 105 -8.62 18.04 -22.04
C PRO A 105 -7.89 18.62 -23.24
N ALA A 106 -6.56 18.62 -23.21
CA ALA A 106 -5.79 18.74 -24.44
C ALA A 106 -5.91 17.45 -25.28
N ASN A 107 -6.08 16.29 -24.62
CA ASN A 107 -5.88 14.98 -25.26
C ASN A 107 -6.80 13.88 -24.66
N GLY A 108 -7.87 13.54 -25.37
CA GLY A 108 -8.49 12.19 -25.49
C GLY A 108 -8.95 11.39 -24.26
N CYS A 109 -8.61 11.80 -23.04
CA CYS A 109 -9.09 11.19 -21.82
C CYS A 109 -10.44 11.82 -21.47
N HIS A 110 -11.41 11.00 -21.07
CA HIS A 110 -12.82 11.41 -20.97
C HIS A 110 -13.38 11.90 -22.32
N THR A 111 -13.99 11.03 -23.11
CA THR A 111 -14.81 11.50 -24.24
C THR A 111 -15.95 12.33 -23.66
N LEU A 112 -15.95 13.63 -23.94
CA LEU A 112 -17.01 14.54 -23.52
C LEU A 112 -18.38 13.90 -23.81
N PRO A 113 -19.31 13.89 -22.84
CA PRO A 113 -20.70 13.57 -23.13
C PRO A 113 -21.15 14.42 -24.32
N VAL A 114 -21.91 13.83 -25.23
CA VAL A 114 -22.45 14.46 -26.47
C VAL A 114 -23.20 15.78 -26.25
N THR A 115 -23.45 16.17 -24.99
CA THR A 115 -24.10 17.42 -24.57
C THR A 115 -23.16 18.56 -24.18
N GLY A 116 -21.83 18.38 -24.29
CA GLY A 116 -20.81 19.44 -24.10
C GLY A 116 -20.21 19.53 -22.69
N ALA A 117 -19.12 20.30 -22.55
CA ALA A 117 -18.32 20.44 -21.32
C ALA A 117 -19.04 21.09 -20.12
N SER A 118 -20.28 21.56 -20.31
CA SER A 118 -21.16 22.14 -19.29
C SER A 118 -22.24 21.17 -18.80
N SER A 119 -22.17 19.90 -19.19
CA SER A 119 -23.13 18.88 -18.78
C SER A 119 -22.94 18.51 -17.30
N PRO A 120 -24.02 18.08 -16.59
CA PRO A 120 -23.89 17.39 -15.30
C PRO A 120 -23.26 15.99 -15.39
N ALA A 121 -22.76 15.57 -16.55
CA ALA A 121 -21.80 14.47 -16.69
C ALA A 121 -20.38 15.07 -16.75
N ALA A 122 -19.37 14.43 -16.13
CA ALA A 122 -18.14 15.08 -15.63
C ALA A 122 -17.55 16.21 -16.49
N ILE A 123 -17.05 17.24 -15.81
CA ILE A 123 -16.15 18.21 -16.44
C ILE A 123 -14.91 17.44 -16.87
N PRO A 124 -14.47 17.59 -18.13
CA PRO A 124 -13.34 16.84 -18.62
C PRO A 124 -12.04 17.33 -17.98
N GLY A 125 -11.21 16.37 -17.57
CA GLY A 125 -9.83 16.56 -17.16
C GLY A 125 -8.85 16.08 -18.24
N ASN A 126 -7.55 16.12 -17.96
CA ASN A 126 -6.50 15.64 -18.85
C ASN A 126 -5.90 14.29 -18.40
N CYS A 127 -6.43 13.70 -17.32
CA CYS A 127 -6.01 12.44 -16.71
C CYS A 127 -4.55 12.42 -16.27
N MET A 128 -3.99 13.58 -15.97
CA MET A 128 -2.63 13.75 -15.47
C MET A 128 -2.67 14.63 -14.23
N TYR A 129 -1.70 14.43 -13.35
CA TYR A 129 -1.47 15.37 -12.28
C TYR A 129 -0.57 16.51 -12.77
N ILE A 130 -1.04 17.75 -12.64
CA ILE A 130 -0.24 18.95 -12.83
C ILE A 130 0.08 19.57 -11.46
N PRO A 131 1.36 19.57 -11.04
CA PRO A 131 1.75 20.10 -9.74
C PRO A 131 1.59 21.63 -9.68
N ALA A 132 1.50 22.16 -8.44
CA ALA A 132 1.35 23.59 -8.18
C ALA A 132 2.45 24.48 -8.81
N SER A 133 3.60 23.91 -9.19
CA SER A 133 4.69 24.60 -9.87
C SER A 133 4.46 24.86 -11.36
N SER A 134 3.39 24.33 -11.95
CA SER A 134 3.10 24.41 -13.38
C SER A 134 1.64 24.81 -13.60
N PRO A 135 1.29 26.06 -13.95
CA PRO A 135 -0.08 26.44 -14.26
C PRO A 135 -0.50 25.97 -15.67
N PRO A 136 -1.74 25.49 -15.87
CA PRO A 136 -2.83 25.30 -14.89
C PRO A 136 -2.55 24.15 -13.91
N THR A 137 -2.96 24.30 -12.64
CA THR A 137 -2.58 23.38 -11.55
C THR A 137 -3.76 22.52 -11.09
N ASP A 138 -3.51 21.27 -10.74
CA ASP A 138 -4.51 20.41 -10.10
C ASP A 138 -4.50 20.58 -8.58
N PRO A 139 -5.65 20.93 -7.97
CA PRO A 139 -5.78 21.00 -6.52
C PRO A 139 -5.52 19.64 -5.86
N THR A 140 -4.64 19.62 -4.86
CA THR A 140 -4.44 18.45 -4.01
C THR A 140 -5.58 18.34 -3.01
N VAL A 141 -6.26 17.20 -3.01
CA VAL A 141 -7.35 16.85 -2.06
C VAL A 141 -6.76 16.32 -0.76
N GLN A 142 -5.85 15.35 -0.87
CA GLN A 142 -5.27 14.70 0.29
C GLN A 142 -3.91 14.11 -0.06
N THR A 143 -2.93 14.31 0.83
CA THR A 143 -1.61 13.67 0.74
C THR A 143 -1.52 12.56 1.78
N TYR A 144 -1.03 11.40 1.36
CA TYR A 144 -0.79 10.25 2.20
C TYR A 144 0.71 10.02 2.35
N THR A 145 1.14 9.70 3.55
CA THR A 145 2.51 9.28 3.84
C THR A 145 2.51 7.81 4.21
N LEU A 146 3.28 7.02 3.49
CA LEU A 146 3.55 5.63 3.80
C LEU A 146 4.35 5.57 5.10
N GLY A 147 3.79 4.91 6.11
CA GLY A 147 4.46 4.74 7.40
C GLY A 147 5.66 3.80 7.32
N ASN A 148 6.37 3.68 8.44
CA ASN A 148 7.26 2.54 8.72
C ASN A 148 8.40 2.31 7.72
N ARG A 149 8.93 3.40 7.13
CA ARG A 149 10.06 3.38 6.17
C ARG A 149 9.74 2.54 4.92
N VAL A 150 8.50 2.64 4.43
CA VAL A 150 8.08 2.05 3.17
C VAL A 150 8.08 3.14 2.10
N ASN A 151 8.69 2.84 0.96
CA ASN A 151 8.73 3.73 -0.19
C ASN A 151 8.19 3.02 -1.43
N ILE A 152 7.68 3.79 -2.38
CA ILE A 152 7.33 3.32 -3.72
C ILE A 152 8.64 3.18 -4.50
N THR A 153 9.03 1.98 -4.92
CA THR A 153 10.32 1.75 -5.60
C THR A 153 10.20 1.52 -7.10
N ASN A 154 9.07 0.98 -7.54
CA ASN A 154 8.85 0.74 -8.97
C ASN A 154 7.42 1.08 -9.36
N LEU A 155 7.29 1.68 -10.52
CA LEU A 155 6.03 1.98 -11.18
C LEU A 155 6.08 1.36 -12.57
N CYS A 156 5.12 0.47 -12.84
CA CYS A 156 5.06 -0.28 -14.08
C CYS A 156 3.68 -0.15 -14.70
N ILE A 157 3.66 -0.08 -16.03
CA ILE A 157 2.43 0.02 -16.80
C ILE A 157 2.45 -0.96 -17.97
N TYR A 158 1.28 -1.48 -18.30
CA TYR A 158 1.11 -2.46 -19.37
C TYR A 158 0.36 -1.81 -20.54
N SER A 159 1.07 -1.68 -21.64
CA SER A 159 0.50 -1.18 -22.91
C SER A 159 -0.13 -2.30 -23.71
N ASN A 160 -1.03 -1.94 -24.62
CA ASN A 160 -1.58 -2.85 -25.64
C ASN A 160 -0.54 -3.53 -26.54
N SER A 161 0.75 -3.15 -26.47
CA SER A 161 1.85 -3.85 -27.12
C SER A 161 2.29 -5.13 -26.39
N SER A 162 1.49 -5.58 -25.41
CA SER A 162 1.69 -6.80 -24.62
C SER A 162 3.01 -6.87 -23.83
N LYS A 163 3.49 -5.73 -23.34
CA LYS A 163 4.75 -5.65 -22.58
C LYS A 163 4.63 -4.68 -21.41
N TRP A 164 5.19 -5.10 -20.27
CA TRP A 164 5.42 -4.26 -19.11
C TRP A 164 6.49 -3.20 -19.39
N GLN A 165 6.16 -1.94 -19.09
CA GLN A 165 7.09 -0.82 -19.09
C GLN A 165 7.26 -0.33 -17.66
N CYS A 166 8.40 -0.66 -17.06
CA CYS A 166 8.72 -0.36 -15.67
C CYS A 166 9.63 0.84 -15.50
N ASN A 167 9.91 1.20 -14.24
CA ASN A 167 10.75 2.33 -13.83
C ASN A 167 10.20 3.67 -14.31
N LYS A 168 8.88 3.83 -14.26
CA LYS A 168 8.23 5.11 -14.55
C LYS A 168 8.48 6.08 -13.39
N SER A 169 8.76 7.34 -13.69
CA SER A 169 8.97 8.37 -12.67
C SER A 169 7.71 8.69 -11.89
N SER A 170 6.55 8.59 -12.55
CA SER A 170 5.25 8.74 -11.92
C SER A 170 4.15 7.97 -12.64
N LEU A 171 3.07 7.74 -11.91
CA LEU A 171 1.87 7.04 -12.36
C LEU A 171 0.65 7.81 -11.85
N ASN A 172 -0.25 8.18 -12.75
CA ASN A 172 -1.56 8.73 -12.42
C ASN A 172 -2.63 7.69 -12.71
N ILE A 173 -3.60 7.62 -11.81
CA ILE A 173 -4.75 6.75 -11.91
C ILE A 173 -5.97 7.64 -11.70
N VAL A 174 -6.78 7.83 -12.74
CA VAL A 174 -7.86 8.84 -12.76
C VAL A 174 -9.19 8.18 -13.03
N SER A 175 -10.20 8.56 -12.26
CA SER A 175 -11.56 8.08 -12.39
C SER A 175 -12.52 9.26 -12.49
N SER A 176 -13.55 9.11 -13.31
CA SER A 176 -14.56 10.14 -13.52
C SER A 176 -15.89 9.51 -13.91
N ARG A 177 -17.01 10.10 -13.52
CA ARG A 177 -18.30 9.80 -14.14
C ARG A 177 -18.35 10.23 -15.62
N PRO A 178 -19.15 9.60 -16.48
CA PRO A 178 -19.93 8.38 -16.24
C PRO A 178 -19.11 7.10 -16.44
N ASN A 179 -17.81 7.19 -16.73
CA ASN A 179 -16.98 6.06 -17.09
C ASN A 179 -16.63 5.23 -15.85
N THR A 180 -17.03 3.96 -15.84
CA THR A 180 -16.63 2.99 -14.80
C THR A 180 -15.21 2.49 -15.00
N THR A 181 -14.59 2.81 -16.14
CA THR A 181 -13.20 2.51 -16.42
C THR A 181 -12.29 3.57 -15.85
N THR A 182 -11.21 3.14 -15.23
CA THR A 182 -10.13 3.99 -14.72
C THR A 182 -9.11 4.27 -15.82
N TYR A 183 -8.66 5.51 -15.91
CA TYR A 183 -7.65 5.99 -16.86
C TYR A 183 -6.27 5.91 -16.20
N LEU A 184 -5.29 5.38 -16.93
CA LEU A 184 -3.92 5.26 -16.45
C LEU A 184 -3.03 6.17 -17.30
N SER A 185 -2.16 6.94 -16.67
CA SER A 185 -1.14 7.72 -17.36
C SER A 185 0.17 7.70 -16.58
N VAL A 186 1.27 7.96 -17.27
CA VAL A 186 2.60 8.07 -16.66
C VAL A 186 3.11 9.48 -16.92
N GLY A 187 3.78 10.09 -15.95
CA GLY A 187 4.14 11.50 -16.05
C GLY A 187 5.14 11.79 -17.15
N GLY A 188 5.09 13.03 -17.64
CA GLY A 188 5.95 13.56 -18.71
C GLY A 188 5.35 13.53 -20.11
N GLU A 189 4.19 12.88 -20.29
CA GLU A 189 3.55 12.71 -21.60
C GLU A 189 2.06 12.98 -21.51
N ALA A 190 1.52 13.67 -22.52
CA ALA A 190 0.09 13.83 -22.73
C ALA A 190 -0.67 12.49 -22.66
N TYR A 191 -1.89 12.50 -22.09
CA TYR A 191 -2.76 11.33 -22.14
C TYR A 191 -3.12 10.96 -23.59
N ASN A 192 -2.52 9.90 -24.10
CA ASN A 192 -2.87 9.29 -25.39
C ASN A 192 -2.49 7.81 -25.41
N GLN A 193 -2.63 7.16 -24.26
CA GLN A 193 -1.99 5.88 -24.02
C GLN A 193 -3.05 4.80 -23.78
N SER A 194 -3.00 3.74 -24.57
CA SER A 194 -3.90 2.59 -24.41
C SER A 194 -3.29 1.59 -23.42
N TYR A 195 -3.41 1.93 -22.15
CA TYR A 195 -2.98 1.10 -21.03
C TYR A 195 -4.16 0.30 -20.49
N THR A 196 -3.91 -0.93 -20.04
CA THR A 196 -4.96 -1.83 -19.51
C THR A 196 -4.75 -2.22 -18.06
N LYS A 197 -3.50 -2.23 -17.60
CA LYS A 197 -3.13 -2.49 -16.21
C LYS A 197 -1.84 -1.77 -15.83
N ALA A 198 -1.67 -1.52 -14.54
CA ALA A 198 -0.47 -0.99 -13.94
C ALA A 198 -0.19 -1.74 -12.64
N TYR A 199 1.04 -1.67 -12.16
CA TYR A 199 1.35 -2.01 -10.78
C TYR A 199 2.39 -1.06 -10.21
N LEU A 200 2.39 -0.97 -8.90
CA LEU A 200 3.44 -0.32 -8.14
C LEU A 200 4.01 -1.27 -7.10
N THR A 201 5.30 -1.15 -6.85
CA THR A 201 6.02 -1.94 -5.85
C THR A 201 6.37 -1.05 -4.67
N LEU A 202 6.03 -1.53 -3.47
CA LEU A 202 6.37 -0.95 -2.19
C LEU A 202 7.51 -1.77 -1.59
N ALA A 203 8.58 -1.10 -1.18
CA ALA A 203 9.68 -1.76 -0.48
C ALA A 203 9.92 -1.11 0.89
N SER A 204 10.23 -1.94 1.87
CA SER A 204 10.65 -1.46 3.19
C SER A 204 12.17 -1.34 3.24
N THR A 205 12.70 -0.29 3.89
CA THR A 205 14.16 -0.21 4.16
C THR A 205 14.66 -1.36 5.05
N GLN A 206 13.77 -2.10 5.69
CA GLN A 206 14.09 -3.28 6.52
C GLN A 206 14.08 -4.60 5.73
N GLY A 207 13.79 -4.52 4.43
CA GLY A 207 13.69 -5.65 3.50
C GLY A 207 12.24 -6.12 3.29
N GLY A 208 12.02 -6.75 2.14
CA GLY A 208 10.71 -7.22 1.70
C GLY A 208 10.04 -6.23 0.74
N GLU A 209 9.20 -6.77 -0.14
CA GLU A 209 8.44 -6.04 -1.13
C GLU A 209 6.99 -6.51 -1.15
N ALA A 210 6.08 -5.61 -1.49
CA ALA A 210 4.68 -5.90 -1.78
C ALA A 210 4.28 -5.11 -3.03
N SER A 211 3.46 -5.71 -3.89
CA SER A 211 3.00 -5.04 -5.11
C SER A 211 1.48 -4.90 -5.13
N VAL A 212 1.01 -3.78 -5.67
CA VAL A 212 -0.41 -3.49 -5.87
C VAL A 212 -0.68 -3.43 -7.37
N CYS A 213 -1.53 -4.32 -7.88
CA CYS A 213 -2.03 -4.28 -9.25
C CYS A 213 -3.26 -3.39 -9.36
N ILE A 214 -3.37 -2.68 -10.47
CA ILE A 214 -4.51 -1.86 -10.83
C ILE A 214 -4.89 -2.18 -12.27
N TYR A 215 -6.17 -2.39 -12.52
CA TYR A 215 -6.72 -2.58 -13.86
C TYR A 215 -7.60 -1.39 -14.25
N THR A 216 -7.66 -1.07 -15.54
CA THR A 216 -8.60 -0.05 -16.04
C THR A 216 -10.07 -0.44 -15.83
N THR A 217 -10.35 -1.70 -15.49
CA THR A 217 -11.67 -2.18 -15.10
C THR A 217 -12.06 -1.83 -13.65
N GLY A 218 -11.18 -1.19 -12.88
CA GLY A 218 -11.39 -0.85 -11.46
C GLY A 218 -11.02 -1.97 -10.48
N ILE A 219 -10.42 -3.06 -10.96
CA ILE A 219 -9.91 -4.12 -10.08
C ILE A 219 -8.60 -3.66 -9.45
N VAL A 220 -8.51 -3.82 -8.13
CA VAL A 220 -7.29 -3.57 -7.34
C VAL A 220 -6.97 -4.80 -6.50
N SER A 221 -5.76 -5.33 -6.64
CA SER A 221 -5.29 -6.54 -5.94
C SER A 221 -3.87 -6.39 -5.40
N LEU A 222 -3.55 -7.15 -4.36
CA LEU A 222 -2.20 -7.27 -3.82
C LEU A 222 -1.58 -8.57 -4.33
N VAL A 223 -0.33 -8.51 -4.77
CA VAL A 223 0.37 -9.63 -5.41
C VAL A 223 1.83 -9.72 -4.97
N SER A 224 2.38 -10.92 -5.02
CA SER A 224 3.79 -11.19 -4.73
C SER A 224 4.67 -11.09 -5.98
N ASP A 225 4.15 -11.52 -7.13
CA ASP A 225 4.81 -11.39 -8.43
C ASP A 225 3.88 -10.65 -9.40
N PRO A 226 4.03 -9.33 -9.53
CA PRO A 226 3.13 -8.54 -10.34
C PRO A 226 3.25 -8.78 -11.85
N GLN A 227 4.34 -9.37 -12.35
CA GLN A 227 4.45 -9.61 -13.79
C GLN A 227 3.65 -10.83 -14.25
N LEU A 228 3.44 -11.80 -13.35
CA LEU A 228 2.67 -13.02 -13.60
C LEU A 228 1.24 -12.95 -13.05
N GLN A 229 1.03 -12.21 -11.96
CA GLN A 229 -0.24 -12.15 -11.22
C GLN A 229 -1.06 -10.89 -11.52
N CYS A 230 -0.44 -9.85 -12.10
CA CYS A 230 -1.17 -8.81 -12.81
C CYS A 230 -1.26 -9.21 -14.31
#